data_AF-W7PZV7-F1
#
_entry.id   AF-W7PZV7-F1
#
_cell.length_a   1.000
_cell.length_b   1.000
_cell.length_c   1.000
_cell.angle_alpha   90.00
_cell.angle_beta   90.00
_cell.angle_gamma   90.00
#
_symmetry.space_group_name_H-M   'P 1'
#
loop_
_entity.id
_entity.type
_entity.pdbx_description
1 polymer ?
#
loop_
_entity_poly.entity_id
_entity_poly.type
_entity_poly.pdbx_seq_one_letter_code
_entity_poly.pdbx_strand_id
1 'polypeptide(L)'
;MTGALLRPDQVAEWLGMSPSWVYSNKHRIGFVQIGTAVRFEQSAVERYAESCKRGPQPEERNKWESQSDTGKRGIGGWSRKRTTVSDINDRLRGIERGSGRRGNTQRSAKPN
;
A
#
# COMPACT_ATOMS: atom_id res chain seq x y z
N MET A 1 -19.93 -23.34 19.98
CA MET A 1 -19.56 -21.90 19.99
C MET A 1 -20.57 -21.19 19.10
N THR A 2 -21.51 -20.43 19.67
CA THR A 2 -22.45 -19.61 18.89
C THR A 2 -21.69 -18.42 18.33
N GLY A 3 -21.17 -18.56 17.10
CA GLY A 3 -20.44 -17.50 16.41
C GLY A 3 -21.35 -16.29 16.21
N ALA A 4 -20.85 -15.10 16.55
CA ALA A 4 -21.59 -13.87 16.33
C ALA A 4 -21.87 -13.67 14.83
N LEU A 5 -23.13 -13.38 14.50
CA LEU A 5 -23.55 -13.07 13.14
C LEU A 5 -23.37 -11.58 12.85
N LEU A 6 -22.36 -11.27 12.06
CA LEU A 6 -21.98 -9.92 11.68
C LEU A 6 -22.89 -9.37 10.58
N ARG A 7 -23.12 -8.06 10.65
CA ARG A 7 -23.74 -7.29 9.57
C ARG A 7 -22.74 -7.03 8.45
N PRO A 8 -23.20 -6.80 7.22
CA PRO A 8 -22.34 -6.41 6.10
C PRO A 8 -21.45 -5.21 6.42
N ASP A 9 -21.98 -4.20 7.11
CA ASP A 9 -21.23 -2.99 7.46
C ASP A 9 -20.06 -3.27 8.43
N GLN A 10 -20.25 -4.20 9.37
CA GLN A 10 -19.20 -4.62 10.30
C GLN A 10 -18.10 -5.40 9.59
N VAL A 11 -18.47 -6.25 8.64
CA VAL A 11 -17.50 -6.98 7.81
C VAL A 11 -16.74 -6.02 6.90
N ALA A 12 -17.42 -5.00 6.37
CA ALA A 12 -16.80 -3.96 5.55
C ALA A 12 -15.74 -3.19 6.33
N GLU A 13 -16.07 -2.75 7.55
CA GLU A 13 -15.12 -2.10 8.46
C GLU A 13 -13.93 -3.00 8.79
N TRP A 14 -14.18 -4.28 9.10
CA TRP A 14 -13.13 -5.22 9.48
C TRP A 14 -12.17 -5.55 8.33
N LEU A 15 -12.67 -5.69 7.10
CA LEU A 15 -11.86 -5.99 5.92
C LEU A 15 -11.28 -4.74 5.23
N GLY A 16 -11.67 -3.53 5.66
CA GLY A 16 -11.29 -2.28 5.00
C GLY A 16 -11.89 -2.14 3.58
N MET A 17 -13.09 -2.70 3.36
CA MET A 17 -13.77 -2.74 2.07
C MET A 17 -15.09 -1.95 2.13
N SER A 18 -15.71 -1.68 0.97
CA SER A 18 -17.04 -1.05 0.94
C SER A 18 -18.16 -2.07 1.23
N PRO A 19 -19.30 -1.66 1.84
CA PRO A 19 -20.44 -2.56 2.06
C PRO A 19 -20.97 -3.19 0.77
N SER A 20 -21.01 -2.43 -0.33
CA SER A 20 -21.42 -2.92 -1.65
C SER A 20 -20.51 -4.04 -2.18
N TRP A 21 -19.21 -3.96 -1.91
CA TRP A 21 -18.25 -4.99 -2.26
C TRP A 21 -18.49 -6.26 -1.44
N VAL A 22 -18.75 -6.11 -0.13
CA VAL A 22 -19.07 -7.24 0.76
C VAL A 22 -20.32 -7.98 0.27
N TYR A 23 -21.37 -7.26 -0.14
CA TYR A 23 -22.57 -7.86 -0.70
C TYR A 23 -22.30 -8.62 -2.01
N SER A 24 -21.51 -8.02 -2.90
CA SER A 24 -21.15 -8.64 -4.18
C SER A 24 -20.28 -9.88 -4.01
N ASN A 25 -19.45 -9.92 -2.95
CA ASN A 25 -18.51 -11.00 -2.68
C ASN A 25 -18.98 -11.95 -1.56
N LYS A 26 -20.26 -11.90 -1.16
CA LYS A 26 -20.80 -12.71 -0.04
C LYS A 26 -20.52 -14.20 -0.16
N HIS A 27 -20.53 -14.73 -1.39
CA HIS A 27 -20.26 -16.15 -1.68
C HIS A 27 -18.80 -16.54 -1.42
N ARG A 28 -17.86 -15.60 -1.55
CA ARG A 28 -16.43 -15.85 -1.31
C ARG A 28 -16.08 -15.80 0.17
N ILE A 29 -16.78 -14.97 0.93
CA ILE A 29 -16.56 -14.79 2.38
C ILE A 29 -17.27 -15.90 3.17
N GLY A 30 -18.43 -16.35 2.69
CA GLY A 30 -19.32 -17.26 3.41
C GLY A 30 -20.39 -16.46 4.15
N PHE A 31 -21.66 -16.70 3.81
CA PHE A 31 -22.79 -15.95 4.35
C PHE A 31 -23.91 -16.89 4.78
N VAL A 32 -24.71 -16.42 5.72
CA VAL A 32 -25.96 -17.03 6.17
C VAL A 32 -27.08 -16.07 5.82
N GLN A 33 -28.12 -16.58 5.15
CA GLN A 33 -29.29 -15.80 4.81
C GLN A 33 -30.42 -16.13 5.78
N ILE A 34 -30.95 -15.11 6.46
CA ILE A 34 -32.08 -15.22 7.39
C ILE A 34 -33.21 -14.37 6.81
N GLY A 35 -34.11 -15.02 6.08
CA GLY A 35 -35.13 -14.34 5.28
C GLY A 35 -34.48 -13.49 4.18
N THR A 36 -34.68 -12.17 4.23
CA THR A 36 -34.07 -11.21 3.29
C THR A 36 -32.73 -10.67 3.79
N ALA A 37 -32.36 -10.92 5.04
CA ALA A 37 -31.14 -10.39 5.64
C ALA A 37 -29.94 -11.29 5.36
N VAL A 38 -28.84 -10.70 4.90
CA VAL A 38 -27.54 -11.36 4.75
C VAL A 38 -26.70 -11.12 6.00
N ARG A 39 -26.20 -12.20 6.60
CA ARG A 39 -25.30 -12.19 7.76
C ARG A 39 -24.04 -12.98 7.47
N PHE A 40 -22.99 -12.67 8.22
CA PHE A 40 -21.70 -13.33 8.07
C PHE A 40 -21.30 -13.94 9.41
N GLU A 41 -20.92 -15.21 9.41
CA GLU A 41 -20.30 -15.77 10.60
C GLU A 41 -18.91 -15.18 10.77
N GLN A 42 -18.59 -14.73 11.98
CA GLN A 42 -17.26 -14.21 12.30
C GLN A 42 -16.14 -15.18 11.89
N SER A 43 -16.33 -16.49 12.12
CA SER A 43 -15.34 -17.53 11.77
C SER A 43 -15.11 -17.67 10.25
N ALA A 44 -16.12 -17.37 9.43
CA ALA A 44 -16.01 -17.43 7.98
C ALA A 44 -15.24 -16.22 7.46
N VAL A 45 -15.52 -15.03 8.02
CA VAL A 45 -14.79 -13.80 7.70
C VAL A 45 -13.33 -13.90 8.12
N GLU A 46 -13.03 -14.48 9.28
CA GLU A 46 -11.66 -14.71 9.73
C GLU A 46 -10.90 -15.66 8.80
N ARG A 47 -11.49 -16.81 8.46
CA ARG A 47 -10.91 -17.74 7.48
C ARG A 47 -10.70 -17.10 6.12
N TYR A 48 -11.63 -16.24 5.68
CA TYR A 48 -11.47 -15.48 4.45
C TYR A 48 -10.27 -14.52 4.54
N ALA A 49 -10.16 -13.76 5.63
CA ALA A 49 -9.04 -12.84 5.85
C ALA A 49 -7.69 -13.58 5.90
N GLU A 50 -7.64 -14.75 6.54
CA GLU A 50 -6.47 -15.62 6.56
C GLU A 50 -6.10 -16.14 5.18
N SER A 51 -7.08 -16.55 4.38
CA SER A 51 -6.84 -17.00 2.99
C SER A 51 -6.29 -15.88 2.10
N CYS A 52 -6.59 -14.62 2.44
CA CYS A 52 -6.06 -13.45 1.75
C CYS A 52 -4.63 -13.10 2.19
N LYS A 53 -4.17 -13.58 3.35
CA LYS A 53 -2.78 -13.40 3.77
C LYS A 53 -1.91 -14.13 2.76
N ARG A 54 -0.89 -13.43 2.24
CA ARG A 54 0.11 -14.02 1.37
C ARG A 54 0.71 -15.23 2.09
N GLY A 55 0.77 -16.38 1.41
CA GLY A 55 1.43 -17.57 1.94
C GLY A 55 2.88 -17.28 2.35
N PRO A 56 3.53 -18.20 3.11
CA PRO A 56 4.87 -17.99 3.65
C PRO A 56 5.78 -17.39 2.56
N GLN A 57 6.20 -16.14 2.73
CA GLN A 57 7.15 -15.56 1.80
C GLN A 57 8.47 -16.31 2.05
N PRO A 58 9.07 -16.92 1.01
CA PRO A 58 10.41 -17.47 1.16
C PRO A 58 11.33 -16.37 1.70
N GLU A 59 12.07 -16.67 2.76
CA GLU A 59 12.88 -15.72 3.54
C GLU A 59 13.84 -14.88 2.67
N GLU A 60 14.19 -15.38 1.49
CA GLU A 60 15.03 -14.71 0.49
C GLU A 60 14.43 -13.42 -0.09
N ARG A 61 13.12 -13.16 0.05
CA ARG A 61 12.45 -11.98 -0.51
C ARG A 61 12.28 -10.81 0.48
N ASN A 62 13.01 -10.80 1.60
CA ASN A 62 13.04 -9.65 2.51
C ASN A 62 13.98 -8.52 2.07
N LYS A 63 14.80 -8.77 1.04
CA LYS A 63 15.59 -7.72 0.41
C LYS A 63 14.73 -7.02 -0.64
N TRP A 64 14.30 -5.80 -0.34
CA TRP A 64 13.77 -4.89 -1.36
C TRP A 64 14.89 -4.59 -2.36
N GLU A 65 15.01 -5.41 -3.40
CA GLU A 65 15.89 -5.10 -4.51
C GLU A 65 15.24 -4.01 -5.34
N SER A 66 15.65 -2.76 -5.08
CA SER A 66 15.34 -1.66 -5.97
C SER A 66 15.88 -2.04 -7.36
N GLN A 67 15.01 -2.12 -8.37
CA GLN A 67 15.41 -2.38 -9.77
C GLN A 67 16.41 -1.35 -10.32
N SER A 68 16.69 -0.29 -9.55
CA SER A 68 17.76 0.68 -9.76
C SER A 68 19.16 0.05 -9.76
N ASP A 69 19.34 -1.13 -9.15
CA ASP A 69 20.67 -1.73 -8.93
C ASP A 69 20.99 -2.95 -9.81
N THR A 70 20.12 -3.31 -10.75
CA THR A 70 20.47 -4.34 -11.73
C THR A 70 21.33 -3.73 -12.84
N GLY A 71 22.64 -3.74 -12.60
CA GLY A 71 23.66 -3.21 -13.49
C GLY A 71 23.57 -3.76 -14.91
N LYS A 72 23.15 -2.92 -15.85
CA LYS A 72 23.69 -2.96 -17.20
C LYS A 72 24.76 -1.89 -17.30
N ARG A 73 26.00 -2.31 -17.60
CA ARG A 73 27.09 -1.43 -18.04
C ARG A 73 26.68 -0.77 -19.35
N GLY A 74 25.89 0.30 -19.26
CA GLY A 74 25.64 1.20 -20.37
C GLY A 74 26.81 2.14 -20.50
N ILE A 75 27.71 1.85 -21.45
CA ILE A 75 28.71 2.80 -21.93
C ILE A 75 27.93 3.90 -22.67
N GLY A 76 28.01 5.13 -22.18
CA GLY A 76 27.54 6.31 -22.92
C GLY A 76 26.27 6.94 -22.33
N GLY A 77 26.45 8.15 -21.78
CA GLY A 77 25.34 9.03 -21.40
C GLY A 77 25.65 9.79 -20.14
N TRP A 78 26.22 10.99 -20.28
CA TRP A 78 26.45 11.94 -19.19
C TRP A 78 25.12 12.48 -18.69
N SER A 79 24.41 11.69 -17.88
CA SER A 79 23.20 12.11 -17.18
C SER A 79 23.38 11.74 -15.72
N ARG A 80 23.24 12.73 -14.82
CA ARG A 80 23.21 12.54 -13.35
C ARG A 80 22.01 11.65 -13.00
N LYS A 81 22.16 10.33 -13.11
CA LYS A 81 21.08 9.34 -12.84
C LYS A 81 21.36 8.39 -11.69
N ARG A 82 22.42 8.62 -10.89
CA ARG A 82 22.64 7.84 -9.66
C ARG A 82 22.37 8.72 -8.46
N THR A 83 21.16 8.58 -7.91
CA THR A 83 20.87 8.98 -6.53
C THR A 83 21.10 7.76 -5.68
N THR A 84 22.20 7.75 -4.95
CA THR A 84 22.56 6.69 -4.01
C THR A 84 21.77 6.86 -2.71
N VAL A 85 21.75 5.80 -1.87
CA VAL A 85 21.13 5.87 -0.54
C VAL A 85 21.75 6.99 0.30
N SER A 86 23.04 7.28 0.11
CA SER A 86 23.71 8.43 0.75
C SER A 86 23.14 9.77 0.30
N ASP A 87 22.88 9.95 -0.99
CA ASP A 87 22.28 11.19 -1.53
C ASP A 87 20.85 11.41 -0.99
N ILE A 88 20.10 10.32 -0.78
CA ILE A 88 18.75 10.37 -0.18
C ILE A 88 18.86 10.75 1.30
N ASN A 89 19.77 10.12 2.05
CA ASN A 89 19.96 10.42 3.47
C ASN A 89 20.46 11.84 3.72
N ASP A 90 21.31 12.38 2.85
CA ASP A 90 21.77 13.77 2.94
C ASP A 90 20.66 14.76 2.60
N ARG A 91 19.80 14.43 1.63
CA ARG A 91 18.61 15.23 1.33
C ARG A 91 17.62 15.24 2.49
N LEU A 92 17.41 14.11 3.16
CA LEU A 92 16.54 14.00 4.34
C LEU A 92 17.10 14.78 5.53
N ARG A 93 18.41 14.68 5.80
CA ARG A 93 19.09 15.51 6.82
C ARG A 93 18.98 17.02 6.55
N GLY A 94 19.01 17.41 5.28
CA GLY A 94 18.80 18.81 4.87
C GLY A 94 17.38 19.32 5.15
N ILE A 95 16.37 18.43 5.12
CA ILE A 95 14.97 18.76 5.41
C ILE A 95 14.75 18.87 6.93
N GLU A 96 15.39 18.02 7.74
CA GLU A 96 15.31 18.06 9.20
C GLU A 96 16.01 19.28 9.82
N ARG A 97 17.03 19.85 9.15
CA ARG A 97 17.83 20.96 9.69
C ARG A 97 17.36 22.37 9.31
N GLY A 98 16.24 22.55 8.61
CA GLY A 98 15.75 23.92 8.37
C GLY A 98 14.67 24.07 7.33
N SER A 99 13.42 23.84 7.71
CA SER A 99 12.28 24.52 7.10
C SER A 99 12.31 26.00 7.48
N GLY A 100 13.10 26.80 6.74
CA GLY A 100 13.29 28.21 7.06
C GLY A 100 13.80 29.04 5.90
N ARG A 101 13.10 29.04 4.76
CA ARG A 101 13.03 30.15 3.79
C ARG A 101 12.17 29.75 2.58
N ARG A 102 10.86 29.99 2.68
CA ARG A 102 10.06 30.36 1.50
C ARG A 102 10.47 31.78 1.13
N GLY A 103 10.93 32.00 -0.10
CA GLY A 103 11.27 33.35 -0.56
C GLY A 103 11.80 33.38 -1.99
N ASN A 104 10.90 33.68 -2.93
CA ASN A 104 11.14 34.41 -4.17
C ASN A 104 11.90 33.69 -5.31
N THR A 105 11.15 33.01 -6.19
CA THR A 105 11.60 32.78 -7.57
C THR A 105 11.35 34.06 -8.38
N GLN A 106 12.35 34.93 -8.46
CA GLN A 106 12.33 36.06 -9.40
C GLN A 106 12.48 35.50 -10.82
N ARG A 107 11.43 35.70 -11.62
CA ARG A 107 11.37 35.37 -13.05
C ARG A 107 12.06 36.51 -13.80
N SER A 108 13.35 36.36 -14.10
CA SER A 108 14.10 37.36 -14.86
C SER A 108 13.98 37.11 -16.37
N ALA A 109 13.47 38.13 -17.06
CA ALA A 109 13.24 38.20 -18.49
C ALA A 109 14.54 38.19 -19.32
N LYS A 110 14.45 37.68 -20.55
CA LYS A 110 15.51 37.78 -21.58
C LYS A 110 15.51 39.19 -22.19
N PRO A 111 16.68 39.82 -22.42
CA PRO A 111 16.76 40.94 -23.36
C PRO A 111 17.07 40.44 -24.78
N ASN A 112 16.60 41.21 -25.77
CA ASN A 112 16.88 41.10 -27.21
C ASN A 112 18.33 41.46 -27.53
#